data_AF-A0A537GAD2-F1
#
_entry.id   AF-A0A537GAD2-F1
#
_cell.length_a   1.000
_cell.length_b   1.000
_cell.length_c   1.000
_cell.angle_alpha   90.00
_cell.angle_beta   90.00
_cell.angle_gamma   90.00
#
_symmetry.space_group_name_H-M   'P 1'
#
loop_
_entity.id
_entity.type
_entity.pdbx_description
1 polymer ?
#
loop_
_entity_poly.entity_id
_entity_poly.type
_entity_poly.pdbx_seq_one_letter_code
_entity_poly.pdbx_strand_id
1 'polypeptide(L)'
;MGLFDVKGIGPKLVRAKSGLVVLGWGVSIASLALTGILQGIIIPHSAQYVPQAGVGILRVALYYGGIFGLSILAGWVLADISKAVLGFFVSYGVGVFLTFLALAGPGFAGVIPESVAELSAIVFAFTALFPLAFLAGLVGGLLGAASSET
;
A
#
# COMPACT_ATOMS: atom_id res chain seq x y z
N MET A 1 -46.16 -3.99 -3.59
CA MET A 1 -44.94 -3.23 -3.92
C MET A 1 -43.87 -3.66 -2.91
N GLY A 2 -42.82 -4.41 -3.29
CA GLY A 2 -41.75 -4.74 -2.33
C GLY A 2 -40.94 -6.03 -2.51
N LEU A 3 -41.38 -7.00 -3.33
CA LEU A 3 -40.67 -8.29 -3.43
C LEU A 3 -39.56 -8.33 -4.52
N PHE A 4 -39.41 -7.27 -5.31
CA PHE A 4 -38.48 -7.23 -6.45
C PHE A 4 -37.14 -6.53 -6.17
N ASP A 5 -36.95 -5.90 -5.00
CA ASP A 5 -35.75 -5.10 -4.72
C ASP A 5 -34.60 -5.90 -4.07
N VAL A 6 -34.86 -7.11 -3.55
CA VAL A 6 -33.83 -7.92 -2.86
C VAL A 6 -32.81 -8.52 -3.83
N LYS A 7 -33.21 -8.82 -5.08
CA LYS A 7 -32.30 -9.37 -6.10
C LYS A 7 -31.22 -8.37 -6.56
N GLY A 8 -31.46 -7.07 -6.43
CA GLY A 8 -30.51 -6.02 -6.79
C GLY A 8 -29.45 -5.72 -5.72
N ILE A 9 -29.65 -6.16 -4.48
CA ILE A 9 -28.78 -5.85 -3.34
C ILE A 9 -27.55 -6.76 -3.32
N GLY A 10 -27.69 -8.04 -3.65
CA GLY A 10 -26.58 -9.02 -3.63
C GLY A 10 -25.33 -8.57 -4.41
N PRO A 11 -25.46 -8.20 -5.70
CA PRO A 11 -24.31 -7.75 -6.51
C PRO A 11 -23.68 -6.45 -5.98
N LYS A 12 -24.50 -5.53 -5.44
CA LYS A 12 -24.03 -4.28 -4.82
C LYS A 12 -23.24 -4.54 -3.55
N LEU A 13 -23.67 -5.51 -2.73
CA LEU A 13 -23.00 -5.89 -1.49
C LEU A 13 -21.64 -6.56 -1.77
N VAL A 14 -21.56 -7.42 -2.79
CA VAL A 14 -20.30 -8.07 -3.20
C VAL A 14 -19.30 -7.03 -3.73
N ARG A 15 -19.75 -6.09 -4.57
CA ARG A 15 -18.88 -4.99 -5.04
C ARG A 15 -18.41 -4.08 -3.91
N ALA A 16 -19.29 -3.75 -2.96
CA ALA A 16 -18.92 -2.96 -1.79
C ALA A 16 -17.85 -3.67 -0.93
N LYS A 17 -17.96 -5.00 -0.76
CA LYS A 17 -16.94 -5.80 -0.08
C LYS A 17 -15.57 -5.72 -0.77
N SER A 18 -15.51 -5.93 -2.09
CA SER A 18 -14.24 -5.82 -2.82
C SER A 18 -13.64 -4.41 -2.74
N GLY A 19 -14.48 -3.36 -2.86
CA GLY A 19 -14.02 -1.97 -2.72
C GLY A 19 -13.42 -1.67 -1.34
N LEU A 20 -14.04 -2.16 -0.27
CA LEU A 20 -13.54 -2.00 1.10
C LEU A 20 -12.19 -2.71 1.31
N VAL A 21 -12.02 -3.89 0.72
CA VAL A 21 -10.76 -4.65 0.78
C VAL A 21 -9.64 -3.86 0.10
N VAL A 22 -9.91 -3.33 -1.09
CA VAL A 22 -8.96 -2.50 -1.85
C VAL A 22 -8.58 -1.23 -1.06
N LEU A 23 -9.56 -0.54 -0.46
CA LEU A 23 -9.26 0.64 0.36
C LEU A 23 -8.43 0.28 1.60
N GLY A 24 -8.81 -0.79 2.31
CA GLY A 24 -8.08 -1.27 3.48
C GLY A 24 -6.66 -1.72 3.15
N TRP A 25 -6.46 -2.33 1.98
CA TRP A 25 -5.16 -2.69 1.46
C TRP A 25 -4.29 -1.44 1.21
N GLY A 26 -4.85 -0.42 0.57
CA GLY A 26 -4.15 0.85 0.32
C GLY A 26 -3.76 1.58 1.60
N VAL A 27 -4.66 1.69 2.58
CA VAL A 27 -4.39 2.27 3.90
C VAL A 27 -3.27 1.51 4.62
N SER A 28 -3.27 0.19 4.52
CA SER A 28 -2.26 -0.66 5.16
C SER A 28 -0.88 -0.51 4.50
N ILE A 29 -0.83 -0.40 3.16
CA ILE A 29 0.41 -0.05 2.43
C ILE A 29 0.93 1.30 2.92
N ALA A 30 0.07 2.32 3.03
CA ALA A 30 0.46 3.64 3.50
C ALA A 30 1.01 3.61 4.92
N SER A 31 0.36 2.85 5.81
CA SER A 31 0.80 2.67 7.21
C SER A 31 2.18 2.02 7.29
N LEU A 32 2.43 0.97 6.51
CA LEU A 32 3.75 0.33 6.44
C LEU A 32 4.81 1.26 5.87
N ALA A 33 4.50 1.99 4.79
CA ALA A 33 5.42 2.96 4.18
C ALA A 33 5.81 4.07 5.17
N LEU A 34 4.82 4.67 5.85
CA LEU A 34 5.06 5.69 6.87
C LEU A 34 5.90 5.14 8.02
N THR A 35 5.61 3.92 8.50
CA THR A 35 6.43 3.27 9.53
C THR A 35 7.86 3.07 9.05
N GLY A 36 8.06 2.57 7.83
CA GLY A 36 9.37 2.35 7.23
C GLY A 36 10.18 3.64 7.11
N ILE A 37 9.54 4.75 6.72
CA ILE A 37 10.16 6.07 6.58
C ILE A 37 10.50 6.65 7.96
N LEU A 38 9.52 6.71 8.88
CA LEU A 38 9.69 7.36 10.18
C LEU A 38 10.63 6.60 11.12
N GLN A 39 10.72 5.26 10.98
CA GLN A 39 11.68 4.45 11.73
C GLN A 39 13.08 4.43 11.09
N GLY A 40 13.29 5.14 9.97
CA GLY A 40 14.56 5.18 9.25
C GLY A 40 14.95 3.84 8.62
N ILE A 41 13.99 2.94 8.38
CA ILE A 41 14.22 1.68 7.66
C ILE A 41 14.41 1.97 6.16
N ILE A 42 13.61 2.89 5.63
CA ILE A 42 13.73 3.41 4.27
C ILE A 42 14.37 4.80 4.36
N ILE A 43 15.61 4.90 3.87
CA ILE A 43 16.31 6.17 3.71
C ILE A 43 16.53 6.40 2.21
N PRO A 44 16.13 7.56 1.65
CA PRO A 44 16.41 7.93 0.26
C PRO A 44 17.89 7.80 -0.06
N HIS A 45 18.22 7.20 -1.21
CA HIS A 45 19.61 7.01 -1.68
C HIS A 45 20.51 6.18 -0.74
N SER A 46 19.91 5.38 0.15
CA SER A 46 20.63 4.63 1.17
C SER A 46 21.54 3.51 0.67
N ALA A 47 21.47 3.06 -0.59
CA ALA A 47 22.38 2.04 -1.12
C ALA A 47 23.87 2.37 -0.84
N GLN A 48 24.21 3.66 -0.74
CA GLN A 48 25.54 4.15 -0.44
C GLN A 48 25.85 4.25 1.07
N TYR A 49 24.82 4.26 1.91
CA TYR A 49 24.89 4.47 3.38
C TYR A 49 24.38 3.28 4.20
N VAL A 50 23.86 2.20 3.59
CA VAL A 50 23.35 1.00 4.29
C VAL A 50 24.37 0.41 5.28
N PRO A 51 25.68 0.31 4.93
CA PRO A 51 26.67 -0.20 5.88
C PRO A 51 26.88 0.71 7.10
N GLN A 52 26.61 2.01 6.96
CA GLN A 52 26.88 3.04 7.98
C GLN A 52 25.64 3.36 8.83
N ALA A 53 24.43 3.14 8.29
CA ALA A 53 23.17 3.45 8.95
C ALA A 53 22.74 2.36 9.97
N GLY A 54 23.42 1.21 10.01
CA GLY A 54 23.12 0.14 10.96
C GLY A 54 21.69 -0.42 10.83
N VAL A 55 21.04 -0.23 9.67
CA VAL A 55 19.67 -0.67 9.44
C VAL A 55 19.67 -2.20 9.42
N GLY A 56 19.19 -2.80 10.52
CA GLY A 56 19.17 -4.24 10.68
C GLY A 56 18.41 -4.92 9.54
N ILE A 57 19.02 -5.90 8.89
CA ILE A 57 18.44 -6.64 7.76
C ILE A 57 17.04 -7.20 8.06
N LEU A 58 16.80 -7.55 9.33
CA LEU A 58 15.50 -7.99 9.81
C LEU A 58 14.41 -6.93 9.62
N ARG A 59 14.68 -5.65 9.89
CA ARG A 59 13.70 -4.57 9.74
C ARG A 59 13.33 -4.35 8.28
N VAL A 60 14.32 -4.41 7.39
CA VAL A 60 14.13 -4.32 5.94
C VAL A 60 13.29 -5.51 5.45
N ALA A 61 13.63 -6.72 5.89
CA ALA A 61 12.88 -7.93 5.56
C ALA A 61 11.43 -7.87 6.08
N LEU A 62 11.20 -7.37 7.29
CA LEU A 62 9.86 -7.20 7.86
C LEU A 62 9.04 -6.16 7.11
N TYR A 63 9.66 -5.08 6.62
CA TYR A 63 8.99 -4.08 5.81
C TYR A 63 8.47 -4.68 4.49
N TYR A 64 9.37 -5.26 3.68
CA TYR A 64 8.99 -5.85 2.39
C TYR A 64 8.13 -7.10 2.56
N GLY A 65 8.43 -7.93 3.56
CA GLY A 65 7.64 -9.10 3.93
C GLY A 65 6.24 -8.74 4.42
N GLY A 66 6.10 -7.61 5.13
CA GLY A 66 4.81 -7.06 5.54
C GLY A 66 3.95 -6.67 4.35
N ILE A 67 4.52 -5.94 3.38
CA ILE A 67 3.82 -5.57 2.13
C ILE A 67 3.44 -6.82 1.34
N PHE A 68 4.36 -7.78 1.20
CA PHE A 68 4.11 -9.04 0.50
C PHE A 68 2.99 -9.85 1.16
N GLY A 69 3.07 -10.08 2.48
CA GLY A 69 2.09 -10.85 3.24
C GLY A 69 0.71 -10.18 3.27
N LEU A 70 0.66 -8.88 3.50
CA LEU A 70 -0.58 -8.09 3.40
C LEU A 70 -1.23 -8.25 2.02
N SER A 71 -0.42 -8.24 0.97
CA SER A 71 -0.90 -8.37 -0.39
C SER A 71 -1.43 -9.77 -0.69
N ILE A 72 -0.79 -10.83 -0.17
CA ILE A 72 -1.35 -12.19 -0.20
C ILE A 72 -2.74 -12.23 0.42
N LEU A 73 -2.90 -11.65 1.62
CA LEU A 73 -4.19 -11.62 2.31
C LEU A 73 -5.25 -10.89 1.49
N ALA A 74 -4.91 -9.75 0.89
CA ALA A 74 -5.82 -9.01 0.02
C ALA A 74 -6.22 -9.83 -1.22
N GLY A 75 -5.25 -10.51 -1.85
CA GLY A 75 -5.48 -11.42 -2.97
C GLY A 75 -6.42 -12.57 -2.62
N TRP A 76 -6.18 -13.24 -1.48
CA TRP A 76 -7.05 -14.31 -0.97
C TRP A 76 -8.49 -13.86 -0.76
N VAL A 77 -8.69 -12.67 -0.20
CA VAL A 77 -10.04 -12.16 0.05
C VAL A 77 -10.75 -11.78 -1.25
N LEU A 78 -10.01 -11.34 -2.27
CA LEU A 78 -10.57 -11.03 -3.59
C LEU A 78 -10.89 -12.29 -4.42
N ALA A 79 -10.11 -13.37 -4.22
CA ALA A 79 -10.31 -14.71 -4.80
C ALA A 79 -10.51 -14.73 -6.33
N ASP A 80 -9.90 -13.79 -7.04
CA ASP A 80 -10.03 -13.60 -8.48
C ASP A 80 -8.81 -12.79 -8.96
N ILE A 81 -8.05 -13.34 -9.91
CA ILE A 81 -6.81 -12.71 -10.37
C ILE A 81 -7.09 -11.34 -11.01
N SER A 82 -8.17 -11.21 -11.78
CA SER A 82 -8.51 -9.95 -12.44
C SER A 82 -8.84 -8.85 -11.43
N LYS A 83 -9.61 -9.20 -10.39
CA LYS A 83 -9.92 -8.29 -9.29
C LYS A 83 -8.68 -7.94 -8.47
N ALA A 84 -7.78 -8.90 -8.25
CA ALA A 84 -6.55 -8.67 -7.49
C ALA A 84 -5.58 -7.75 -8.23
N VAL A 85 -5.43 -7.88 -9.55
CA VAL A 85 -4.60 -6.98 -10.36
C VAL A 85 -5.16 -5.56 -10.32
N LEU A 86 -6.43 -5.37 -10.65
CA LEU A 86 -7.07 -4.06 -10.64
C LEU A 86 -7.08 -3.46 -9.23
N GLY A 87 -7.42 -4.29 -8.25
CA GLY A 87 -7.41 -3.94 -6.83
C GLY A 87 -6.03 -3.52 -6.36
N PHE A 88 -4.96 -4.19 -6.80
CA PHE A 88 -3.59 -3.80 -6.48
C PHE A 88 -3.29 -2.39 -6.96
N PHE A 89 -3.49 -2.08 -8.24
CA PHE A 89 -3.17 -0.74 -8.77
C PHE A 89 -3.95 0.36 -8.06
N VAL A 90 -5.23 0.15 -7.77
CA VAL A 90 -6.05 1.11 -7.04
C VAL A 90 -5.56 1.26 -5.60
N SER A 91 -5.35 0.15 -4.89
CA SER A 91 -4.85 0.14 -3.51
C SER A 91 -3.48 0.80 -3.42
N TYR A 92 -2.61 0.53 -4.38
CA TYR A 92 -1.26 1.06 -4.43
C TYR A 92 -1.27 2.57 -4.66
N GLY A 93 -2.10 3.05 -5.59
CA GLY A 93 -2.32 4.48 -5.82
C GLY A 93 -2.86 5.18 -4.57
N VAL A 94 -3.83 4.58 -3.88
CA VAL A 94 -4.33 5.07 -2.58
C VAL A 94 -3.21 5.09 -1.55
N GLY A 95 -2.39 4.04 -1.48
CA GLY A 95 -1.24 3.95 -0.57
C GLY A 95 -0.23 5.08 -0.78
N VAL A 96 0.22 5.27 -2.03
CA VAL A 96 1.13 6.37 -2.42
C VAL A 96 0.53 7.72 -2.04
N PHE A 97 -0.74 7.96 -2.37
CA PHE A 97 -1.41 9.23 -2.11
C PHE A 97 -1.53 9.52 -0.60
N LEU A 98 -1.93 8.54 0.21
CA LEU A 98 -2.04 8.71 1.65
C LEU A 98 -0.67 8.91 2.32
N THR A 99 0.36 8.18 1.87
CA THR A 99 1.74 8.41 2.34
C THR A 99 2.22 9.81 2.01
N PHE A 100 1.97 10.28 0.78
CA PHE A 100 2.30 11.66 0.38
C PHE A 100 1.60 12.68 1.27
N LEU A 101 0.28 12.58 1.44
CA LEU A 101 -0.49 13.54 2.25
C LEU A 101 0.01 13.58 3.70
N ALA A 102 0.31 12.43 4.29
CA ALA A 102 0.82 12.37 5.65
C ALA A 102 2.19 13.02 5.81
N LEU A 103 3.07 12.88 4.81
CA LEU A 103 4.42 13.47 4.82
C LEU A 103 4.44 14.95 4.43
N ALA A 104 3.54 15.38 3.54
CA ALA A 104 3.39 16.77 3.13
C ALA A 104 2.62 17.61 4.18
N GLY A 105 1.90 16.96 5.09
CA GLY A 105 1.11 17.57 6.16
C GLY A 105 1.79 18.73 6.92
N PRO A 106 3.07 18.61 7.35
CA PRO A 106 3.79 19.71 7.98
C PRO A 106 3.95 20.96 7.11
N GLY A 107 4.02 20.81 5.78
CA GLY A 107 4.03 21.92 4.82
C GLY A 107 2.69 22.64 4.77
N PHE A 108 1.59 21.88 4.68
CA PHE A 108 0.23 22.44 4.70
C PHE A 108 -0.11 23.13 6.03
N ALA A 109 0.49 22.67 7.13
CA ALA A 109 0.35 23.29 8.45
C ALA A 109 1.26 24.51 8.66
N GLY A 110 2.13 24.85 7.70
CA GLY A 110 3.06 25.97 7.79
C GLY A 110 4.22 25.76 8.76
N VAL A 111 4.49 24.51 9.18
CA VAL A 111 5.60 24.18 10.10
C VAL A 111 6.95 24.25 9.38
N ILE A 112 6.97 23.87 8.10
CA ILE A 112 8.12 23.95 7.20
C ILE A 112 7.68 24.53 5.85
N PRO A 113 8.61 25.06 5.02
CA PRO A 113 8.26 25.53 3.69
C PRO A 113 7.57 24.44 2.86
N GLU A 114 6.43 24.77 2.26
CA GLU A 114 5.58 23.82 1.52
C GLU A 114 6.35 23.10 0.42
N SER A 115 7.14 23.83 -0.37
CA SER A 115 7.98 23.27 -1.44
C SER A 115 8.98 22.22 -0.94
N VAL A 116 9.50 22.39 0.27
CA VAL A 116 10.42 21.43 0.89
C VAL A 116 9.67 20.21 1.40
N ALA A 117 8.49 20.41 2.00
CA ALA A 117 7.63 19.33 2.48
C ALA A 117 7.17 18.42 1.34
N GLU A 118 6.66 19.02 0.26
CA GLU A 118 6.17 18.28 -0.91
C GLU A 118 7.28 17.51 -1.62
N LEU A 119 8.43 18.16 -1.87
CA LEU A 119 9.56 17.51 -2.52
C LEU A 119 10.06 16.33 -1.68
N SER A 120 10.17 16.53 -0.36
CA SER A 120 10.57 15.46 0.56
C SER A 120 9.54 14.33 0.54
N ALA A 121 8.25 14.63 0.67
CA ALA A 121 7.18 13.65 0.64
C ALA A 121 7.21 12.79 -0.62
N ILE A 122 7.44 13.40 -1.79
CA ILE A 122 7.59 12.70 -3.07
C ILE A 122 8.80 11.76 -3.02
N VAL A 123 9.98 12.27 -2.68
CA VAL A 123 11.22 11.47 -2.66
C VAL A 123 11.10 10.29 -1.71
N PHE A 124 10.58 10.52 -0.50
CA PHE A 124 10.40 9.47 0.50
C PHE A 124 9.34 8.44 0.10
N ALA A 125 8.17 8.88 -0.40
CA ALA A 125 7.10 7.97 -0.83
C ALA A 125 7.56 7.07 -1.99
N PHE A 126 8.21 7.64 -3.01
CA PHE A 126 8.71 6.85 -4.14
C PHE A 126 9.88 5.94 -3.75
N THR A 127 10.75 6.36 -2.83
CA THR A 127 11.80 5.47 -2.30
C THR A 127 11.20 4.29 -1.54
N ALA A 128 10.18 4.52 -0.72
CA ALA A 128 9.57 3.47 0.09
C ALA A 128 8.79 2.46 -0.75
N LEU A 129 8.09 2.94 -1.77
CA LEU A 129 7.13 2.15 -2.53
C LEU A 129 7.75 1.58 -3.82
N PHE A 130 8.70 2.27 -4.46
CA PHE A 130 9.26 1.81 -5.73
C PHE A 130 10.75 1.45 -5.69
N PRO A 131 11.20 0.46 -6.48
CA PRO A 131 10.39 -0.50 -7.24
C PRO A 131 10.06 -1.77 -6.43
N LEU A 132 10.79 -2.04 -5.35
CA LEU A 132 10.78 -3.35 -4.68
C LEU A 132 9.46 -3.62 -3.94
N ALA A 133 8.94 -2.65 -3.19
CA ALA A 133 7.66 -2.79 -2.49
C ALA A 133 6.49 -2.94 -3.48
N PHE A 134 6.54 -2.26 -4.63
CA PHE A 134 5.58 -2.44 -5.71
C PHE A 134 5.59 -3.89 -6.23
N LEU A 135 6.76 -4.43 -6.56
CA LEU A 135 6.88 -5.81 -7.03
C LEU A 135 6.45 -6.82 -5.96
N ALA A 136 6.88 -6.64 -4.72
CA ALA A 136 6.49 -7.48 -3.60
C ALA A 136 4.96 -7.48 -3.41
N GLY A 137 4.33 -6.31 -3.45
CA GLY A 137 2.89 -6.20 -3.32
C GLY A 137 2.13 -6.85 -4.50
N LEU A 138 2.58 -6.61 -5.73
CA LEU A 138 1.93 -7.17 -6.92
C LEU A 138 2.02 -8.71 -6.92
N VAL A 139 3.22 -9.25 -6.70
CA VAL A 139 3.44 -10.71 -6.65
C VAL A 139 2.64 -11.32 -5.50
N GLY A 140 2.65 -10.70 -4.31
CA GLY A 140 1.87 -11.18 -3.18
C GLY A 140 0.36 -11.23 -3.49
N GLY A 141 -0.20 -10.16 -4.06
CA GLY A 141 -1.61 -10.09 -4.44
C GLY A 141 -2.01 -11.16 -5.46
N LEU A 142 -1.18 -11.39 -6.46
CA LEU A 142 -1.39 -12.42 -7.47
C LEU A 142 -1.34 -13.83 -6.89
N LEU A 143 -0.35 -14.13 -6.04
CA LEU A 143 -0.22 -15.44 -5.39
C LEU A 143 -1.39 -15.74 -4.45
N GLY A 144 -1.84 -14.72 -3.71
CA GLY A 144 -3.05 -14.80 -2.90
C GLY A 144 -4.24 -15.16 -3.78
N ALA A 145 -4.55 -14.36 -4.78
CA ALA A 145 -5.71 -14.62 -5.64
C ALA A 145 -5.67 -16.00 -6.30
N ALA A 146 -4.54 -16.35 -6.94
CA ALA A 146 -4.37 -17.60 -7.67
C ALA A 146 -4.55 -18.85 -6.80
N SER A 147 -4.19 -18.80 -5.51
CA SER A 147 -4.36 -19.95 -4.60
C SER A 147 -5.77 -20.10 -4.04
N SER A 148 -6.64 -19.11 -4.23
CA SER A 148 -8.05 -19.11 -3.82
C SER A 148 -9.03 -19.14 -5.00
N GLU A 149 -8.53 -19.07 -6.23
CA GLU A 149 -9.34 -19.09 -7.45
C GLU A 149 -9.82 -20.52 -7.73
N THR A 150 -11.14 -20.70 -7.86
CA THR A 150 -11.81 -22.00 -8.07
C THR A 150 -12.76 -21.94 -9.24
#